data_AF-A0A6A6CMS5-F1
#
_entry.id   AF-A0A6A6CMS5-F1
#
_cell.length_a   1.000
_cell.length_b   1.000
_cell.length_c   1.000
_cell.angle_alpha   90.00
_cell.angle_beta   90.00
_cell.angle_gamma   90.00
#
_symmetry.space_group_name_H-M   'P 1'
#
loop_
_entity.id
_entity.type
_entity.pdbx_description
1 polymer ?
#
loop_
_entity_poly.entity_id
_entity_poly.type
_entity_poly.pdbx_seq_one_letter_code
_entity_poly.pdbx_strand_id
1 'polypeptide(L)'
;MNKLKQLALASITLGRKAIIVGFSPSSISQGLAVPLQNATKDEQEVMLRRFIEAKHDELASIMIASALVASLVAALLSWQWFPIPAWTCKVAMLCALLHCLIGRGIACQQSIALNRVTIHPKSNDIIRQVLLGRSSSSPSATDVGFWVHTSWQIPTILLGNSIVFVVVGLAIAVYTAARESTSRGDESNTAICFSISLLFSAGCYFVSWLSIEWKLQQALLAAS
;
A
#
# COMPACT_ATOMS: atom_id res chain seq x y z
N MET A 1 5.15 18.39 -37.00
CA MET A 1 4.76 18.97 -35.69
C MET A 1 3.68 18.18 -34.93
N ASN A 2 2.77 17.45 -35.59
CA ASN A 2 1.67 16.73 -34.90
C ASN A 2 2.09 15.42 -34.19
N LYS A 3 3.11 14.69 -34.68
CA LYS A 3 3.59 13.44 -34.05
C LYS A 3 4.26 13.66 -32.69
N LEU A 4 5.01 14.75 -32.51
CA LEU A 4 5.64 15.09 -31.23
C LEU A 4 4.64 15.49 -30.15
N LYS A 5 3.55 16.19 -30.52
CA LYS A 5 2.44 16.47 -29.60
C LYS A 5 1.67 15.21 -29.22
N GLN A 6 1.45 14.27 -30.13
CA GLN A 6 0.83 12.97 -29.82
C GLN A 6 1.70 12.10 -28.91
N LEU A 7 3.02 12.06 -29.13
CA LEU A 7 3.95 11.33 -28.25
C LEU A 7 4.06 11.97 -26.86
N ALA A 8 4.07 13.30 -26.77
CA ALA A 8 4.04 14.00 -25.49
C ALA A 8 2.71 13.75 -24.74
N LEU A 9 1.56 13.81 -25.43
CA LEU A 9 0.26 13.50 -24.84
C LEU A 9 0.16 12.03 -24.40
N ALA A 10 0.65 11.09 -25.20
CA ALA A 10 0.71 9.68 -24.84
C ALA A 10 1.61 9.45 -23.61
N SER A 11 2.78 10.09 -23.55
CA SER A 11 3.72 9.97 -22.42
C SER A 11 3.19 10.64 -21.14
N ILE A 12 2.47 11.76 -21.26
CA ILE A 12 1.80 12.42 -20.13
C ILE A 12 0.63 11.56 -19.64
N THR A 13 -0.12 10.93 -20.54
CA THR A 13 -1.23 10.03 -20.17
C THR A 13 -0.71 8.73 -19.55
N LEU A 14 0.42 8.21 -20.05
CA LEU A 14 1.12 7.06 -19.46
C LEU A 14 1.66 7.38 -18.07
N GLY A 15 2.28 8.56 -17.90
CA GLY A 15 2.76 9.03 -16.60
C GLY A 15 1.64 9.24 -15.60
N ARG A 16 0.48 9.78 -16.04
CA ARG A 16 -0.70 9.94 -15.19
C ARG A 16 -1.30 8.60 -14.77
N LYS A 17 -1.34 7.61 -15.67
CA LYS A 17 -1.74 6.23 -15.34
C LYS A 17 -0.70 5.54 -14.44
N ALA A 18 0.59 5.74 -14.65
CA ALA A 18 1.66 5.17 -13.84
C ALA A 18 1.69 5.72 -12.40
N ILE A 19 1.40 7.02 -12.22
CA ILE A 19 1.28 7.63 -10.89
C ILE A 19 0.02 7.12 -10.15
N ILE A 20 -1.07 6.81 -10.89
CA ILE A 20 -2.26 6.14 -10.33
C ILE A 20 -1.99 4.66 -10.02
N VAL A 21 -0.95 4.07 -10.60
CA VAL A 21 -0.53 2.66 -10.43
C VAL A 21 0.57 2.50 -9.37
N GLY A 22 1.17 3.56 -8.85
CA GLY A 22 2.25 3.47 -7.83
C GLY A 22 1.82 2.86 -6.50
N PHE A 23 0.52 2.87 -6.23
CA PHE A 23 -0.21 2.12 -5.21
C PHE A 23 -1.61 2.07 -5.80
N SER A 24 -1.97 1.08 -6.62
CA SER A 24 -3.32 1.02 -7.19
C SER A 24 -4.31 0.85 -6.04
N PRO A 25 -5.00 1.91 -5.56
CA PRO A 25 -5.71 1.90 -4.28
C PRO A 25 -7.04 1.16 -4.36
N SER A 26 -7.23 0.33 -5.40
CA SER A 26 -8.56 -0.05 -5.83
C SER A 26 -8.69 -1.39 -6.53
N SER A 27 -7.59 -2.14 -6.77
CA SER A 27 -7.64 -3.36 -7.59
C SER A 27 -8.70 -4.37 -7.11
N ILE A 28 -8.77 -4.67 -5.81
CA ILE A 28 -9.71 -5.69 -5.31
C ILE A 28 -11.15 -5.15 -5.24
N SER A 29 -11.35 -3.94 -4.70
CA SER A 29 -12.72 -3.43 -4.47
C SER A 29 -13.36 -2.83 -5.72
N GLN A 30 -12.60 -2.17 -6.60
CA GLN A 30 -13.10 -1.77 -7.93
C GLN A 30 -13.12 -2.95 -8.90
N GLY A 31 -12.15 -3.86 -8.84
CA GLY A 31 -12.13 -5.08 -9.65
C GLY A 31 -13.31 -6.01 -9.33
N LEU A 32 -13.82 -5.98 -8.10
CA LEU A 32 -15.03 -6.72 -7.72
C LEU A 32 -16.33 -5.97 -8.08
N ALA A 33 -16.34 -4.64 -8.11
CA ALA A 33 -17.57 -3.87 -8.29
C ALA A 33 -18.27 -4.16 -9.63
N VAL A 34 -17.52 -4.29 -10.72
CA VAL A 34 -18.07 -4.56 -12.06
C VAL A 34 -18.61 -6.00 -12.19
N PRO A 35 -17.85 -7.06 -11.84
CA PRO A 35 -18.38 -8.43 -11.83
C PRO A 35 -19.57 -8.60 -10.89
N LEU A 36 -19.55 -7.93 -9.73
CA LEU A 36 -20.62 -8.01 -8.74
C LEU A 36 -21.94 -7.43 -9.26
N GLN A 37 -21.91 -6.41 -10.12
CA GLN A 37 -23.12 -5.87 -10.74
C GLN A 37 -23.72 -6.81 -11.79
N ASN A 38 -22.88 -7.55 -12.52
CA ASN A 38 -23.30 -8.39 -13.65
C ASN A 38 -23.64 -9.83 -13.26
N ALA A 39 -23.24 -10.29 -12.08
CA ALA A 39 -23.42 -11.66 -11.64
C ALA A 39 -24.84 -11.96 -11.09
N THR A 40 -25.20 -13.25 -11.10
CA THR A 40 -26.43 -13.74 -10.46
C THR A 40 -26.37 -13.58 -8.94
N LYS A 41 -27.53 -13.64 -8.27
CA LYS A 41 -27.58 -13.47 -6.80
C LYS A 41 -26.70 -14.48 -6.06
N ASP A 42 -26.71 -15.74 -6.48
CA ASP A 42 -25.92 -16.80 -5.85
C ASP A 42 -24.41 -16.57 -6.05
N GLU A 43 -24.01 -16.16 -7.26
CA GLU A 43 -22.61 -15.81 -7.56
C GLU A 43 -22.15 -14.56 -6.79
N GLN A 44 -23.03 -13.56 -6.63
CA GLN A 44 -22.77 -12.37 -5.83
C GLN A 44 -22.47 -12.74 -4.37
N GLU A 45 -23.24 -13.66 -3.78
CA GLU A 45 -22.98 -14.10 -2.40
C GLU A 45 -21.63 -14.80 -2.27
N VAL A 46 -21.28 -15.68 -3.21
CA VAL A 46 -19.98 -16.37 -3.21
C VAL A 46 -18.84 -15.37 -3.35
N MET A 47 -18.96 -14.39 -4.25
CA MET A 47 -17.97 -13.34 -4.46
C MET A 47 -17.80 -12.45 -3.22
N LEU A 48 -18.89 -12.07 -2.56
CA LEU A 48 -18.86 -11.26 -1.34
C LEU A 48 -18.19 -12.01 -0.18
N ARG A 49 -18.48 -13.31 -0.01
CA ARG A 49 -17.81 -14.13 1.01
C ARG A 49 -16.31 -14.20 0.78
N ARG A 50 -15.89 -14.49 -0.45
CA ARG A 50 -14.46 -14.52 -0.82
C ARG A 50 -13.78 -13.17 -0.61
N PHE A 51 -14.48 -12.07 -0.88
CA PHE A 51 -13.96 -10.73 -0.60
C PHE A 51 -13.73 -10.49 0.88
N ILE A 52 -14.67 -10.87 1.75
CA ILE A 52 -14.54 -10.72 3.21
C ILE A 52 -13.34 -11.52 3.71
N GLU A 53 -13.23 -12.78 3.30
CA GLU A 53 -12.14 -13.68 3.67
C GLU A 53 -10.79 -13.10 3.24
N ALA A 54 -10.65 -12.73 1.97
CA ALA A 54 -9.43 -12.13 1.45
C ALA A 54 -9.07 -10.82 2.15
N LYS A 55 -10.06 -9.97 2.48
CA LYS A 55 -9.82 -8.74 3.24
C LYS A 55 -9.44 -9.00 4.68
N HIS A 56 -10.02 -10.01 5.32
CA HIS A 56 -9.63 -10.38 6.68
C HIS A 56 -8.16 -10.83 6.72
N ASP A 57 -7.74 -11.64 5.76
CA ASP A 57 -6.36 -12.11 5.63
C ASP A 57 -5.37 -10.96 5.33
N GLU A 58 -5.74 -10.04 4.44
CA GLU A 58 -4.97 -8.83 4.15
C GLU A 58 -4.76 -7.99 5.43
N LEU A 59 -5.83 -7.72 6.17
CA LEU A 59 -5.76 -6.94 7.41
C LEU A 59 -4.94 -7.63 8.50
N ALA A 60 -5.04 -8.96 8.63
CA ALA A 60 -4.23 -9.74 9.55
C ALA A 60 -2.73 -9.62 9.21
N SER A 61 -2.39 -9.75 7.93
CA SER A 61 -1.02 -9.59 7.44
C SER A 61 -0.47 -8.18 7.73
N ILE A 62 -1.27 -7.13 7.50
CA ILE A 62 -0.89 -5.74 7.80
C ILE A 62 -0.64 -5.53 9.28
N MET A 63 -1.47 -6.09 10.17
CA MET A 63 -1.29 -5.98 11.61
C MET A 63 0.03 -6.62 12.07
N ILE A 64 0.38 -7.79 11.52
CA ILE A 64 1.64 -8.48 11.81
C ILE A 64 2.83 -7.71 11.24
N ALA A 65 2.78 -7.32 9.97
CA ALA A 65 3.85 -6.58 9.31
C ALA A 65 4.12 -5.23 10.00
N SER A 66 3.07 -4.50 10.40
CA SER A 66 3.21 -3.25 11.16
C SER A 66 3.87 -3.46 12.51
N ALA A 67 3.60 -4.59 13.18
CA ALA A 67 4.27 -4.95 14.43
C ALA A 67 5.77 -5.18 14.21
N LEU A 68 6.12 -5.95 13.18
CA LEU A 68 7.51 -6.25 12.84
C LEU A 68 8.30 -5.00 12.48
N VAL A 69 7.73 -4.11 11.67
CA VAL A 69 8.36 -2.83 11.32
C VAL A 69 8.53 -1.95 12.56
N ALA A 70 7.53 -1.87 13.44
CA ALA A 70 7.65 -1.12 14.68
C ALA A 70 8.74 -1.67 15.61
N SER A 71 8.82 -3.00 15.75
CA SER A 71 9.88 -3.67 16.51
C SER A 71 11.27 -3.43 15.91
N LEU A 72 11.39 -3.47 14.59
CA LEU A 72 12.63 -3.13 13.88
C LEU A 72 13.06 -1.69 14.19
N VAL A 73 12.16 -0.72 14.07
CA VAL A 73 12.49 0.69 14.35
C VAL A 73 12.88 0.89 15.82
N ALA A 74 12.16 0.28 16.76
CA ALA A 74 12.50 0.33 18.17
C ALA A 74 13.90 -0.26 18.43
N ALA A 75 14.22 -1.39 17.80
CA ALA A 75 15.55 -1.99 17.88
C ALA A 75 16.63 -1.06 17.32
N LEU A 76 16.42 -0.49 16.13
CA LEU A 76 17.35 0.47 15.51
C LEU A 76 17.61 1.70 16.39
N LEU A 77 16.57 2.25 17.04
CA LEU A 77 16.71 3.40 17.94
C LEU A 77 17.39 3.05 19.27
N SER A 78 17.37 1.77 19.67
CA SER A 78 17.99 1.29 20.91
C SER A 78 19.49 1.00 20.78
N TRP A 79 20.02 0.88 19.55
CA TRP A 79 21.41 0.54 19.32
C TRP A 79 22.36 1.67 19.74
N GLN A 80 23.10 1.42 20.82
CA GLN A 80 24.08 2.36 21.36
C GLN A 80 25.38 2.45 20.55
N TRP A 81 25.66 1.46 19.70
CA TRP A 81 26.87 1.43 18.87
C TRP A 81 26.76 2.28 17.60
N PHE A 82 25.56 2.74 17.25
CA PHE A 82 25.37 3.67 16.14
C PHE A 82 25.75 5.09 16.61
N PRO A 83 26.53 5.86 15.83
CA PRO A 83 26.79 7.26 16.15
C PRO A 83 25.45 7.99 16.31
N ILE A 84 25.38 8.92 17.29
CA ILE A 84 24.14 9.61 17.69
C ILE A 84 23.40 10.04 16.43
N PRO A 85 22.27 9.41 16.09
CA PRO A 85 21.70 9.62 14.77
C PRO A 85 21.28 11.07 14.64
N ALA A 86 21.53 11.65 13.45
CA ALA A 86 21.08 12.99 13.11
C ALA A 86 19.62 13.17 13.54
N TRP A 87 19.28 14.35 14.06
CA TRP A 87 17.92 14.65 14.51
C TRP A 87 16.87 14.28 13.44
N THR A 88 17.19 14.54 12.18
CA THR A 88 16.35 14.21 11.01
C THR A 88 16.10 12.70 10.85
N CYS A 89 17.11 11.85 11.11
CA CYS A 89 16.96 10.40 11.10
C CYS A 89 15.98 9.93 12.18
N LYS A 90 16.13 10.45 13.41
CA LYS A 90 15.23 10.10 14.53
C LYS A 90 13.79 10.49 14.21
N VAL A 91 13.58 11.69 13.68
CA VAL A 91 12.24 12.15 13.27
C VAL A 91 11.64 11.26 12.18
N ALA A 92 12.41 10.90 11.14
CA ALA A 92 11.94 10.00 10.09
C ALA A 92 11.54 8.62 10.63
N MET A 93 12.34 8.04 11.53
CA MET A 93 12.03 6.77 12.20
C MET A 93 10.80 6.86 13.11
N LEU A 94 10.59 7.98 13.81
CA LEU A 94 9.38 8.22 14.59
C LEU A 94 8.13 8.36 13.70
N CYS A 95 8.25 8.99 12.52
CA CYS A 95 7.17 9.01 11.53
C CYS A 95 6.81 7.61 11.04
N ALA A 96 7.80 6.73 10.83
CA ALA A 96 7.56 5.34 10.49
C ALA A 96 6.76 4.62 11.60
N LEU A 97 7.17 4.78 12.86
CA LEU A 97 6.45 4.23 14.02
C LEU A 97 5.01 4.73 14.10
N LEU A 98 4.80 6.03 13.90
CA LEU A 98 3.47 6.64 13.90
C LEU A 98 2.58 6.02 12.81
N HIS A 99 3.09 5.89 11.59
CA HIS A 99 2.36 5.26 10.48
C HIS A 99 2.04 3.79 10.74
N CYS A 100 2.99 3.01 11.30
CA CYS A 100 2.73 1.63 11.72
C CYS A 100 1.62 1.53 12.77
N LEU A 101 1.66 2.40 13.79
CA LEU A 101 0.69 2.37 14.88
C LEU A 101 -0.71 2.72 14.39
N ILE A 102 -0.83 3.81 13.62
CA ILE A 102 -2.11 4.24 13.05
C ILE A 102 -2.62 3.21 12.04
N GLY A 103 -1.77 2.74 11.13
CA GLY A 103 -2.14 1.72 10.14
C GLY A 103 -2.64 0.43 10.79
N ARG A 104 -1.95 -0.06 11.82
CA ARG A 104 -2.39 -1.20 12.62
C ARG A 104 -3.71 -0.93 13.35
N GLY A 105 -3.89 0.27 13.92
CA GLY A 105 -5.12 0.68 14.57
C GLY A 105 -6.32 0.64 13.62
N ILE A 106 -6.17 1.21 12.42
CA ILE A 106 -7.20 1.19 11.38
C ILE A 106 -7.46 -0.25 10.91
N ALA A 107 -6.42 -1.07 10.70
CA ALA A 107 -6.60 -2.46 10.31
C ALA A 107 -7.39 -3.28 11.35
N CYS A 108 -7.08 -3.07 12.63
CA CYS A 108 -7.82 -3.68 13.74
C CYS A 108 -9.29 -3.24 13.75
N GLN A 109 -9.56 -1.94 13.60
CA GLN A 109 -10.92 -1.41 13.52
C GLN A 109 -11.70 -2.00 12.32
N GLN A 110 -11.07 -2.09 11.15
CA GLN A 110 -11.68 -2.68 9.95
C GLN A 110 -11.94 -4.18 10.12
N SER A 111 -11.03 -4.92 10.75
CA SER A 111 -11.21 -6.35 11.05
C SER A 111 -12.37 -6.58 12.02
N ILE A 112 -12.47 -5.79 13.09
CA ILE A 112 -13.60 -5.85 14.02
C ILE A 112 -14.92 -5.52 13.31
N ALA A 113 -14.93 -4.51 12.44
CA ALA A 113 -16.11 -4.14 11.67
C ALA A 113 -16.57 -5.27 10.74
N LEU A 114 -15.64 -5.88 9.99
CA LEU A 114 -15.93 -7.05 9.14
C LEU A 114 -16.45 -8.23 9.95
N ASN A 115 -15.86 -8.52 11.11
CA ASN A 115 -16.31 -9.61 11.98
C ASN A 115 -17.74 -9.38 12.47
N ARG A 116 -18.08 -8.15 12.88
CA ARG A 116 -19.45 -7.77 13.27
C ARG A 116 -20.45 -7.97 12.14
N VAL A 117 -20.08 -7.60 10.91
CA VAL A 117 -20.94 -7.74 9.74
C VAL A 117 -21.15 -9.21 9.39
N THR A 118 -20.13 -10.05 9.52
CA THR A 118 -20.19 -11.48 9.19
C THR A 118 -21.18 -12.26 10.06
N ILE A 119 -21.36 -11.83 11.32
CA ILE A 119 -22.32 -12.44 12.27
C ILE A 119 -23.77 -12.06 11.92
N HIS A 120 -23.99 -10.97 11.18
CA HIS A 120 -25.33 -10.47 10.89
C HIS A 120 -26.04 -11.36 9.85
N PRO A 121 -27.33 -11.72 10.03
CA PRO A 121 -28.07 -12.57 9.08
C PRO A 121 -28.25 -11.94 7.69
N LYS A 122 -28.06 -10.62 7.58
CA LYS A 122 -28.04 -9.86 6.31
C LYS A 122 -26.65 -9.34 5.95
N SER A 123 -25.59 -10.08 6.29
CA SER A 123 -24.19 -9.69 6.08
C SER A 123 -23.91 -9.30 4.61
N ASN A 124 -24.38 -10.13 3.67
CA ASN A 124 -24.21 -9.91 2.23
C ASN A 124 -24.85 -8.59 1.76
N ASP A 125 -26.06 -8.28 2.22
CA ASP A 125 -26.75 -7.03 1.84
C ASP A 125 -26.02 -5.79 2.36
N ILE A 126 -25.51 -5.84 3.60
CA ILE A 126 -24.77 -4.74 4.21
C ILE A 126 -23.47 -4.49 3.44
N ILE A 127 -22.71 -5.54 3.14
CA ILE A 127 -21.43 -5.41 2.44
C ILE A 127 -21.66 -4.96 1.01
N ARG A 128 -22.69 -5.48 0.35
CA ARG A 128 -23.10 -5.00 -0.97
C ARG A 128 -23.41 -3.50 -0.93
N GLN A 129 -24.14 -3.03 0.06
CA GLN A 129 -24.44 -1.59 0.22
C GLN A 129 -23.19 -0.76 0.50
N VAL A 130 -22.22 -1.30 1.24
CA VAL A 130 -20.94 -0.62 1.49
C VAL A 130 -20.08 -0.56 0.22
N LEU A 131 -20.03 -1.64 -0.57
CA LEU A 131 -19.18 -1.75 -1.76
C LEU A 131 -19.78 -1.10 -3.01
N LEU A 132 -21.11 -1.16 -3.19
CA LEU A 132 -21.82 -0.64 -4.36
C LEU A 132 -22.58 0.66 -4.07
N GLY A 133 -22.63 1.09 -2.81
CA GLY A 133 -23.46 2.23 -2.39
C GLY A 133 -24.92 1.85 -2.21
N ARG A 134 -25.75 2.83 -1.87
CA ARG A 134 -27.19 2.62 -1.59
C ARG A 134 -27.90 2.03 -2.81
N SER A 135 -28.30 0.77 -2.70
CA SER A 135 -29.28 0.16 -3.59
C SER A 135 -30.68 0.66 -3.25
N SER A 136 -31.27 1.49 -4.11
CA SER A 136 -32.63 1.29 -4.65
C SER A 136 -33.15 2.59 -5.28
N SER A 137 -33.77 2.46 -6.46
CA SER A 137 -34.68 3.39 -7.15
C SER A 137 -34.17 4.44 -8.15
N SER A 138 -32.86 4.68 -8.34
CA SER A 138 -32.38 5.58 -9.41
C SER A 138 -31.26 4.98 -10.25
N PRO A 139 -31.40 4.87 -11.59
CA PRO A 139 -30.36 4.35 -12.48
C PRO A 139 -29.13 5.27 -12.63
N SER A 140 -29.07 6.42 -11.93
CA SER A 140 -28.10 7.49 -12.22
C SER A 140 -27.11 7.82 -11.09
N ALA A 141 -27.04 7.05 -10.00
CA ALA A 141 -26.12 7.35 -8.89
C ALA A 141 -25.24 6.15 -8.51
N THR A 142 -24.46 5.66 -9.45
CA THR A 142 -23.37 4.68 -9.29
C THR A 142 -22.10 5.31 -8.72
N ASP A 143 -22.22 6.31 -7.84
CA ASP A 143 -21.05 6.98 -7.27
C ASP A 143 -20.82 6.50 -5.84
N VAL A 144 -20.45 5.22 -5.72
CA VAL A 144 -19.72 4.78 -4.52
C VAL A 144 -18.42 5.56 -4.53
N GLY A 145 -18.40 6.61 -3.71
CA GLY A 145 -17.33 7.59 -3.75
C GLY A 145 -15.98 6.87 -3.65
N PHE A 146 -15.06 7.28 -4.52
CA PHE A 146 -13.63 6.93 -4.50
C PHE A 146 -13.06 6.77 -3.07
N TRP A 147 -13.57 7.55 -2.12
CA TRP A 147 -13.29 7.49 -0.69
C TRP A 147 -13.54 6.14 -0.01
N VAL A 148 -14.61 5.41 -0.33
CA VAL A 148 -14.90 4.11 0.29
C VAL A 148 -13.84 3.10 -0.14
N HIS A 149 -13.56 3.02 -1.43
CA HIS A 149 -12.53 2.14 -1.97
C HIS A 149 -11.14 2.48 -1.41
N THR A 150 -10.82 3.78 -1.32
CA THR A 150 -9.57 4.26 -0.75
C THR A 150 -9.45 3.93 0.73
N SER A 151 -10.55 4.02 1.48
CA SER A 151 -10.55 3.76 2.94
C SER A 151 -10.13 2.32 3.28
N TRP A 152 -10.51 1.35 2.46
CA TRP A 152 -10.07 -0.05 2.60
C TRP A 152 -8.58 -0.27 2.34
N GLN A 153 -7.85 0.72 1.84
CA GLN A 153 -6.43 0.63 1.51
C GLN A 153 -5.54 1.52 2.39
N ILE A 154 -6.14 2.38 3.22
CA ILE A 154 -5.39 3.25 4.14
C ILE A 154 -4.37 2.46 4.99
N PRO A 155 -4.71 1.30 5.59
CA PRO A 155 -3.74 0.53 6.37
C PRO A 155 -2.52 0.10 5.56
N THR A 156 -2.75 -0.36 4.33
CA THR A 156 -1.70 -0.81 3.40
C THR A 156 -0.79 0.35 3.00
N ILE A 157 -1.37 1.53 2.69
CA ILE A 157 -0.62 2.74 2.33
C ILE A 157 0.24 3.21 3.51
N LEU A 158 -0.32 3.23 4.72
CA LEU A 158 0.42 3.62 5.93
C LEU A 158 1.58 2.66 6.23
N LEU A 159 1.37 1.36 6.07
CA LEU A 159 2.44 0.37 6.20
C LEU A 159 3.54 0.60 5.15
N GLY A 160 3.16 0.79 3.88
CA GLY A 160 4.10 1.09 2.79
C GLY A 160 4.92 2.35 3.07
N ASN A 161 4.25 3.43 3.47
CA ASN A 161 4.91 4.68 3.85
C ASN A 161 5.86 4.49 5.04
N SER A 162 5.48 3.70 6.03
CA SER A 162 6.36 3.39 7.17
C SER A 162 7.67 2.77 6.70
N ILE A 163 7.61 1.76 5.83
CA ILE A 163 8.81 1.11 5.26
C ILE A 163 9.68 2.13 4.53
N VAL A 164 9.09 3.03 3.74
CA VAL A 164 9.83 4.12 3.07
C VAL A 164 10.53 5.02 4.09
N PHE A 165 9.84 5.44 5.16
CA PHE A 165 10.44 6.27 6.21
C PHE A 165 11.57 5.55 6.96
N VAL A 166 11.46 4.24 7.19
CA VAL A 166 12.57 3.44 7.75
C VAL A 166 13.78 3.47 6.82
N VAL A 167 13.57 3.20 5.54
CA VAL A 167 14.64 3.17 4.53
C VAL A 167 15.30 4.55 4.39
N VAL A 168 14.51 5.62 4.32
CA VAL A 168 15.02 7.00 4.27
C VAL A 168 15.77 7.36 5.55
N GLY A 169 15.24 6.99 6.72
CA GLY A 169 15.92 7.19 8.00
C GLY A 169 17.29 6.51 8.04
N LEU A 170 17.37 5.25 7.61
CA LEU A 170 18.62 4.51 7.49
C LEU A 170 19.59 5.16 6.50
N ALA A 171 19.11 5.60 5.34
CA ALA A 171 19.94 6.30 4.37
C ALA A 171 20.55 7.58 4.97
N ILE A 172 19.72 8.41 5.63
CA ILE A 172 20.19 9.62 6.31
C ILE A 172 21.25 9.25 7.35
N ALA A 173 21.02 8.24 8.19
CA ALA A 173 21.98 7.82 9.21
C ALA A 173 23.34 7.42 8.61
N VAL A 174 23.34 6.61 7.54
CA VAL A 174 24.56 6.15 6.86
C VAL A 174 25.31 7.32 6.22
N TYR A 175 24.61 8.21 5.51
CA TYR A 175 25.25 9.35 4.85
C TYR A 175 25.71 10.43 5.82
N THR A 176 25.03 10.62 6.95
CA THR A 176 25.53 11.50 8.01
C THR A 176 26.82 10.94 8.60
N ALA A 177 26.86 9.65 8.94
CA ALA A 177 28.06 9.02 9.49
C ALA A 177 29.25 9.10 8.51
N ALA A 178 29.03 8.85 7.23
CA ALA A 178 30.06 8.95 6.19
C ALA A 178 30.55 10.39 5.93
N ARG A 179 29.76 11.41 6.28
CA ARG A 179 30.15 12.82 6.16
C ARG A 179 30.98 13.29 7.37
N GLU A 180 30.68 12.77 8.55
CA GLU A 180 31.36 13.14 9.80
C GLU A 180 32.68 12.40 10.01
N SER A 181 32.92 11.28 9.32
CA SER A 181 34.18 10.55 9.36
C SER A 181 35.32 11.33 8.69
N THR A 182 36.28 11.79 9.49
CA THR A 182 37.53 12.44 9.01
C THR A 182 38.43 11.46 8.26
N SER A 183 38.27 10.15 8.50
CA SER A 183 38.86 9.05 7.74
C SER A 183 38.07 8.85 6.45
N ARG A 184 38.73 8.94 5.31
CA ARG A 184 38.08 8.91 3.98
C ARG A 184 37.79 7.48 3.47
N GLY A 185 38.13 6.44 4.24
CA GLY A 185 38.21 5.05 3.74
C GLY A 185 36.99 4.19 4.06
N ASP A 186 36.80 3.85 5.33
CA ASP A 186 35.94 2.72 5.71
C ASP A 186 34.45 3.08 5.72
N GLU A 187 34.12 4.29 6.16
CA GLU A 187 32.76 4.79 6.24
C GLU A 187 32.19 5.14 4.85
N SER A 188 33.06 5.62 3.94
CA SER A 188 32.70 5.87 2.54
C SER A 188 32.37 4.58 1.79
N ASN A 189 33.15 3.53 2.00
CA ASN A 189 32.88 2.20 1.44
C ASN A 189 31.54 1.64 1.94
N THR A 190 31.23 1.84 3.23
CA THR A 190 29.95 1.44 3.82
C THR A 190 28.77 2.15 3.15
N ALA A 191 28.87 3.46 2.89
CA ALA A 191 27.84 4.22 2.19
C ALA A 191 27.63 3.74 0.75
N ILE A 192 28.70 3.40 0.04
CA ILE A 192 28.62 2.84 -1.33
C ILE A 192 27.92 1.49 -1.32
N CYS A 193 28.33 0.57 -0.43
CA CYS A 193 27.69 -0.74 -0.28
C CYS A 193 26.20 -0.61 0.06
N PHE A 194 25.84 0.30 0.97
CA PHE A 194 24.45 0.58 1.30
C PHE A 194 23.67 1.13 0.10
N SER A 195 24.27 2.03 -0.68
CA SER A 195 23.65 2.59 -1.90
C SER A 195 23.36 1.52 -2.94
N ILE A 196 24.30 0.61 -3.19
CA ILE A 196 24.12 -0.51 -4.13
C ILE A 196 22.98 -1.42 -3.66
N SER A 197 23.00 -1.78 -2.38
CA SER A 197 21.94 -2.62 -1.78
C SER A 197 20.56 -1.95 -1.85
N LEU A 198 20.51 -0.65 -1.58
CA LEU A 198 19.29 0.15 -1.64
C LEU A 198 18.73 0.21 -3.05
N LEU A 199 19.57 0.52 -4.04
CA LEU A 199 19.19 0.59 -5.46
C LEU A 199 18.73 -0.77 -5.98
N PHE A 200 19.44 -1.84 -5.62
CA PHE A 200 19.05 -3.19 -5.98
C PHE A 200 17.70 -3.56 -5.38
N SER A 201 17.49 -3.31 -4.07
CA SER A 201 16.24 -3.59 -3.38
C SER A 201 15.06 -2.80 -3.96
N ALA A 202 15.27 -1.50 -4.22
CA ALA A 202 14.27 -0.67 -4.88
C ALA A 202 13.95 -1.17 -6.29
N GLY A 203 14.97 -1.56 -7.07
CA GLY A 203 14.82 -2.15 -8.39
C GLY A 203 13.99 -3.43 -8.36
N CYS A 204 14.32 -4.37 -7.47
CA CYS A 204 13.56 -5.61 -7.29
C CYS A 204 12.11 -5.33 -6.88
N TYR A 205 11.89 -4.37 -5.98
CA TYR A 205 10.54 -3.96 -5.57
C TYR A 205 9.73 -3.44 -6.77
N PHE A 206 10.30 -2.51 -7.55
CA PHE A 206 9.62 -1.97 -8.74
C PHE A 206 9.37 -3.02 -9.82
N VAL A 207 10.33 -3.92 -10.07
CA VAL A 207 10.16 -5.00 -11.04
C VAL A 207 9.07 -5.97 -10.60
N SER A 208 9.06 -6.36 -9.32
CA SER A 208 8.01 -7.22 -8.75
C SER A 208 6.64 -6.57 -8.88
N TRP A 209 6.54 -5.30 -8.46
CA TRP A 209 5.33 -4.50 -8.56
C TRP A 209 4.79 -4.43 -9.99
N LEU A 210 5.62 -3.96 -10.93
CA LEU A 210 5.21 -3.77 -12.33
C LEU A 210 4.87 -5.09 -13.01
N SER A 211 5.66 -6.15 -12.79
CA SER A 211 5.46 -7.45 -13.43
C SER A 211 4.14 -8.10 -12.99
N ILE A 212 3.84 -8.07 -11.69
CA ILE A 212 2.66 -8.73 -11.14
C ILE A 212 1.40 -7.92 -11.47
N GLU A 213 1.40 -6.62 -11.20
CA GLU A 213 0.24 -5.76 -11.47
C GLU A 213 -0.13 -5.76 -12.95
N TRP A 214 0.85 -5.65 -13.83
CA TRP A 214 0.57 -5.61 -15.27
C TRP A 214 0.01 -6.94 -15.79
N LYS A 215 0.56 -8.07 -15.35
CA LYS A 215 0.03 -9.40 -15.72
C LYS A 215 -1.37 -9.64 -15.15
N LEU A 216 -1.61 -9.20 -13.91
CA LEU A 216 -2.92 -9.34 -13.27
C LEU A 216 -3.98 -8.51 -14.00
N GLN A 217 -3.65 -7.26 -14.36
CA GLN A 217 -4.54 -6.41 -15.16
C GLN A 217 -4.84 -7.00 -16.53
N GLN A 218 -3.84 -7.56 -17.22
CA GLN A 218 -4.06 -8.24 -18.50
C GLN A 218 -5.00 -9.44 -18.36
N ALA A 219 -4.79 -10.27 -17.33
CA ALA A 219 -5.64 -11.43 -17.07
C ALA A 219 -7.08 -11.02 -16.74
N LEU A 220 -7.27 -9.97 -15.95
CA LEU A 220 -8.60 -9.43 -15.63
C LEU A 220 -9.33 -8.89 -16.86
N LEU A 221 -8.62 -8.16 -17.73
CA LEU A 221 -9.19 -7.65 -18.98
C LEU A 221 -9.52 -8.76 -19.98
N ALA A 222 -8.78 -9.86 -19.98
CA ALA A 222 -9.07 -11.01 -20.85
C ALA A 222 -10.26 -11.85 -20.36
N ALA A 223 -10.60 -11.75 -19.07
CA ALA A 223 -11.70 -12.50 -18.45
C ALA A 223 -13.03 -11.73 -18.43
N SER A 224 -13.02 -10.41 -18.69
CA SER A 224 -14.20 -9.54 -18.77
C SER A 224 -14.74 -9.42 -20.19
#